data_AF-A0A3A4RWC6-F1
#
_entry.id   AF-A0A3A4RWC6-F1
#
_cell.length_a   1.000
_cell.length_b   1.000
_cell.length_c   1.000
_cell.angle_alpha   90.00
_cell.angle_beta   90.00
_cell.angle_gamma   90.00
#
_symmetry.space_group_name_H-M   'P 1'
#
loop_
_entity.id
_entity.type
_entity.pdbx_description
1 polymer ?
#
loop_
_entity_poly.entity_id
_entity_poly.type
_entity_poly.pdbx_seq_one_letter_code
_entity_poly.pdbx_strand_id
1 'polypeptide(L)'
;MDTDTIKGIYGKAGVIRRGHRAQKGVFQGILNEKVKSNGIVLLGEISGRHPTVSHLLMEHPDYRKSCWKIIHSEQNSNKSYTRIKEGTKIYIHESDLGLFWDHDTENASEKTVIEPDSFSEKFMQAVKRNVGMEYDQVNCYELIIQGLRQLGYRYGGYGGLKETLMNMALERGESINTYLTGEGLIEVSGSGQYVKKMNNFSDYEKDTDEIFNEILPHIQPGQILSFSTPSQGHTGIISGKEGMWTYVNSGILDHDLRSSALKKGVGEESLTLEILNWVRLAARKNEPLVLTLGHLDEKKLEKYKIVPWEA
;
A
#
# COMPACT_ATOMS: atom_id res chain seq x y z
N MET A 1 -37.37 -3.98 52.07
CA MET A 1 -36.74 -4.49 53.30
C MET A 1 -35.62 -5.44 52.89
N ASP A 2 -34.36 -5.03 52.96
CA ASP A 2 -33.90 -3.64 53.13
C ASP A 2 -32.53 -3.44 52.49
N THR A 3 -32.24 -2.22 52.06
CA THR A 3 -30.90 -1.81 51.64
C THR A 3 -30.10 -1.30 52.84
N ASP A 4 -28.80 -1.10 52.60
CA ASP A 4 -27.89 -0.18 53.30
C ASP A 4 -26.78 -0.85 54.13
N THR A 5 -25.54 -0.56 53.73
CA THR A 5 -24.52 -0.10 54.69
C THR A 5 -23.64 0.94 54.01
N ILE A 6 -23.91 2.22 54.27
CA ILE A 6 -23.02 3.37 53.99
C ILE A 6 -22.92 4.19 55.29
N LYS A 7 -21.69 4.50 55.76
CA LYS A 7 -21.30 5.80 56.39
C LYS A 7 -19.84 5.84 56.89
N GLY A 8 -19.22 7.03 56.77
CA GLY A 8 -17.92 7.41 57.37
C GLY A 8 -17.00 8.20 56.41
N ILE A 9 -17.09 9.54 56.17
CA ILE A 9 -16.92 10.74 57.06
C ILE A 9 -15.44 10.89 57.49
N TYR A 10 -14.66 11.96 57.23
CA TYR A 10 -14.79 13.31 56.60
C TYR A 10 -13.37 13.77 56.11
N GLY A 11 -13.07 14.90 55.45
CA GLY A 11 -13.84 16.08 54.96
C GLY A 11 -12.91 17.28 54.58
N LYS A 12 -13.52 18.45 54.24
CA LYS A 12 -12.93 19.79 53.91
C LYS A 12 -12.13 19.90 52.59
N ALA A 13 -12.45 20.71 51.57
CA ALA A 13 -13.03 22.06 51.40
C ALA A 13 -11.98 23.20 51.28
N GLY A 14 -11.98 23.86 50.11
CA GLY A 14 -11.20 25.06 49.81
C GLY A 14 -11.54 25.64 48.44
N VAL A 15 -12.31 26.73 48.39
CA VAL A 15 -12.72 27.45 47.16
C VAL A 15 -12.41 28.94 47.33
N ILE A 16 -11.63 29.53 46.42
CA ILE A 16 -11.60 30.98 46.16
C ILE A 16 -11.55 31.23 44.65
N ARG A 17 -12.18 32.31 44.18
CA ARG A 17 -12.45 32.67 42.79
C ARG A 17 -11.76 33.98 42.36
N ARG A 18 -11.36 34.03 41.08
CA ARG A 18 -11.26 35.20 40.16
C ARG A 18 -10.16 36.28 40.39
N GLY A 19 -9.50 36.63 39.27
CA GLY A 19 -8.82 37.91 39.05
C GLY A 19 -8.18 37.97 37.63
N HIS A 20 -8.59 38.91 36.78
CA HIS A 20 -8.03 39.08 35.41
C HIS A 20 -6.80 40.00 35.40
N ARG A 21 -5.74 39.64 34.66
CA ARG A 21 -5.15 40.52 33.61
C ARG A 21 -4.23 39.74 32.66
N ALA A 22 -4.10 40.24 31.43
CA ALA A 22 -3.38 39.57 30.36
C ALA A 22 -1.86 39.77 30.40
N GLN A 23 -1.12 38.74 29.97
CA GLN A 23 0.14 38.93 29.24
C GLN A 23 -0.01 38.30 27.85
N LYS A 24 0.07 39.13 26.81
CA LYS A 24 0.27 38.66 25.44
C LYS A 24 1.75 38.30 25.27
N GLY A 25 2.02 37.18 24.59
CA GLY A 25 3.30 36.98 23.89
C GLY A 25 4.34 36.11 24.59
N VAL A 26 4.08 34.80 24.70
CA VAL A 26 5.14 33.77 24.58
C VAL A 26 4.62 32.63 23.71
N PHE A 27 5.09 32.61 22.45
CA PHE A 27 5.25 31.45 21.56
C PHE A 27 4.21 30.31 21.61
N GLN A 28 3.25 30.33 20.68
CA GLN A 28 3.29 29.55 19.41
C GLN A 28 4.14 28.24 19.38
N GLY A 29 4.16 27.43 20.43
CA GLY A 29 5.16 26.36 20.61
C GLY A 29 4.64 24.96 20.97
N ILE A 30 3.32 24.74 21.03
CA ILE A 30 2.73 23.43 21.41
C ILE A 30 1.56 23.05 20.47
N LEU A 31 1.78 23.17 19.17
CA LEU A 31 0.94 22.59 18.10
C LEU A 31 1.86 22.01 17.02
N ASN A 32 2.54 20.91 17.38
CA ASN A 32 3.19 19.98 16.45
C ASN A 32 3.50 18.68 17.22
N GLU A 33 2.45 17.99 17.68
CA GLU A 33 2.60 16.56 17.99
C GLU A 33 2.94 15.86 16.66
N LYS A 34 4.13 15.26 16.60
CA LYS A 34 4.60 14.53 15.42
C LYS A 34 3.65 13.38 15.10
N VAL A 35 2.81 13.59 14.08
CA VAL A 35 2.40 12.50 13.19
C VAL A 35 3.69 11.83 12.73
N LYS A 36 3.86 10.53 12.99
CA LYS A 36 5.00 9.77 12.46
C LYS A 36 4.81 9.66 10.94
N SER A 37 5.57 10.47 10.20
CA SER A 37 5.64 10.43 8.74
C SER A 37 6.21 9.09 8.25
N ASN A 38 5.86 8.71 7.02
CA ASN A 38 6.22 7.44 6.37
C ASN A 38 7.72 7.32 5.99
N GLY A 39 8.63 7.73 6.87
CA GLY A 39 10.06 7.77 6.57
C GLY A 39 10.41 8.65 5.37
N ILE A 40 9.62 9.68 5.07
CA ILE A 40 9.89 10.67 4.01
C ILE A 40 9.91 12.06 4.66
N VAL A 41 10.99 12.80 4.45
CA VAL A 41 11.19 14.16 4.95
C VAL A 41 11.33 15.10 3.77
N LEU A 42 10.48 16.13 3.71
CA LEU A 42 10.65 17.26 2.81
C LEU A 42 11.85 18.08 3.29
N LEU A 43 12.92 18.12 2.51
CA LEU A 43 14.10 18.94 2.80
C LEU A 43 13.86 20.42 2.49
N GLY A 44 12.98 20.71 1.53
CA GLY A 44 12.55 22.06 1.16
C GLY A 44 12.36 22.23 -0.35
N GLU A 45 12.45 23.46 -0.81
CA GLU A 45 12.21 23.85 -2.21
C GLU A 45 13.41 24.62 -2.77
N ILE A 46 13.84 24.25 -3.98
CA ILE A 46 14.92 24.93 -4.69
C ILE A 46 14.46 26.35 -5.05
N SER A 47 15.21 27.33 -4.59
CA SER A 47 14.88 28.76 -4.68
C SER A 47 16.16 29.58 -4.82
N GLY A 48 16.06 30.85 -5.23
CA GLY A 48 17.21 31.76 -5.22
C GLY A 48 17.90 31.90 -3.85
N ARG A 49 17.21 31.52 -2.75
CA ARG A 49 17.79 31.43 -1.40
C ARG A 49 18.44 30.07 -1.10
N HIS A 50 17.88 28.97 -1.60
CA HIS A 50 18.41 27.61 -1.44
C HIS A 50 18.63 26.98 -2.84
N PRO A 51 19.69 27.36 -3.56
CA PRO A 51 19.82 27.06 -5.00
C PRO A 51 20.22 25.61 -5.30
N THR A 52 20.52 24.79 -4.30
CA THR A 52 20.91 23.37 -4.48
C THR A 52 20.38 22.48 -3.37
N VAL A 53 20.30 21.18 -3.65
CA VAL A 53 19.99 20.13 -2.65
C VAL A 53 20.98 20.15 -1.47
N SER A 54 22.25 20.47 -1.71
CA SER A 54 23.24 20.61 -0.64
C SER A 54 22.95 21.77 0.32
N HIS A 55 22.37 22.89 -0.14
CA HIS A 55 21.94 23.96 0.77
C HIS A 55 20.83 23.47 1.71
N LEU A 56 19.79 22.82 1.16
CA LEU A 56 18.69 22.25 1.95
C LEU A 56 19.19 21.21 2.98
N LEU A 57 20.09 20.31 2.57
CA LEU A 57 20.71 19.33 3.47
C LEU A 57 21.58 19.96 4.56
N MET A 58 22.31 21.05 4.26
CA MET A 58 23.15 21.76 5.24
C MET A 58 22.35 22.59 6.24
N GLU A 59 21.16 23.06 5.87
CA GLU A 59 20.23 23.73 6.78
C GLU A 59 19.39 22.75 7.60
N HIS A 60 19.13 21.53 7.10
CA HIS A 60 18.37 20.52 7.84
C HIS A 60 19.11 20.04 9.11
N PRO A 61 18.49 20.09 10.31
CA PRO A 61 19.17 19.84 11.59
C PRO A 61 19.82 18.45 11.68
N ASP A 62 19.14 17.45 11.12
CA ASP A 62 19.52 16.04 11.21
C ASP A 62 20.54 15.61 10.13
N TYR A 63 20.46 16.20 8.93
CA TYR A 63 21.26 15.75 7.78
C TYR A 63 22.50 16.60 7.50
N ARG A 64 22.62 17.80 8.06
CA ARG A 64 23.76 18.72 7.82
C ARG A 64 25.14 18.11 8.04
N LYS A 65 25.28 17.22 9.02
CA LYS A 65 26.54 16.50 9.32
C LYS A 65 26.88 15.42 8.28
N SER A 66 25.88 14.96 7.54
CA SER A 66 25.96 13.86 6.57
C SER A 66 25.71 14.31 5.13
N CYS A 67 25.45 15.59 4.87
CA CYS A 67 25.12 16.17 3.55
C CYS A 67 25.96 15.56 2.40
N TRP A 68 27.28 15.65 2.48
CA TRP A 68 28.18 15.11 1.45
C TRP A 68 28.24 13.58 1.40
N LYS A 69 27.98 12.87 2.51
CA LYS A 69 27.84 11.41 2.52
C LYS A 69 26.54 10.98 1.82
N ILE A 70 25.46 11.73 2.03
CA ILE A 70 24.15 11.50 1.41
C ILE A 70 24.26 11.74 -0.10
N ILE A 71 24.77 12.90 -0.53
CA ILE A 71 24.90 13.25 -1.96
C ILE A 71 25.78 12.26 -2.73
N HIS A 72 26.91 11.83 -2.15
CA HIS A 72 27.84 10.89 -2.80
C HIS A 72 27.55 9.40 -2.51
N SER A 73 26.45 9.06 -1.83
CA SER A 73 26.04 7.65 -1.67
C SER A 73 25.63 7.05 -3.01
N GLU A 74 25.72 5.73 -3.15
CA GLU A 74 25.55 5.02 -4.43
C GLU A 74 24.23 5.40 -5.14
N GLN A 75 23.11 5.32 -4.42
CA GLN A 75 21.75 5.68 -4.88
C GLN A 75 21.57 7.15 -5.31
N ASN A 76 22.43 8.05 -4.81
CA ASN A 76 22.31 9.50 -4.98
C ASN A 76 23.38 10.09 -5.91
N SER A 77 24.52 9.41 -6.06
CA SER A 77 25.70 9.88 -6.79
C SER A 77 25.45 10.12 -8.29
N ASN A 78 24.55 9.34 -8.89
CA ASN A 78 24.20 9.40 -10.31
C ASN A 78 23.05 10.37 -10.63
N LYS A 79 22.53 11.12 -9.65
CA LYS A 79 21.38 12.00 -9.83
C LYS A 79 21.75 13.36 -10.46
N SER A 80 20.88 13.89 -11.31
CA SER A 80 21.12 15.10 -12.11
C SER A 80 20.89 16.41 -11.34
N TYR A 81 21.60 16.62 -10.23
CA TYR A 81 21.43 17.80 -9.36
C TYR A 81 21.55 19.15 -10.07
N THR A 82 22.32 19.22 -11.16
CA THR A 82 22.53 20.44 -11.97
C THR A 82 21.35 20.78 -12.88
N ARG A 83 20.34 19.92 -13.00
CA ARG A 83 19.15 20.11 -13.86
C ARG A 83 17.88 20.46 -13.08
N ILE A 84 17.94 20.53 -11.76
CA ILE A 84 16.79 20.85 -10.92
C ILE A 84 16.42 22.33 -11.09
N LYS A 85 15.13 22.61 -11.32
CA LYS A 85 14.63 23.97 -11.56
C LYS A 85 14.25 24.66 -10.24
N GLU A 86 14.23 25.99 -10.26
CA GLU A 86 13.59 26.76 -9.20
C GLU A 86 12.11 26.38 -9.06
N GLY A 87 11.61 26.31 -7.82
CA GLY A 87 10.28 25.81 -7.47
C GLY A 87 10.18 24.29 -7.26
N THR A 88 11.24 23.52 -7.54
CA THR A 88 11.22 22.06 -7.35
C THR A 88 11.38 21.68 -5.87
N LYS A 89 10.51 20.82 -5.35
CA LYS A 89 10.61 20.28 -3.98
C LYS A 89 11.55 19.08 -3.93
N ILE A 90 12.32 19.01 -2.85
CA ILE A 90 13.32 17.98 -2.60
C ILE A 90 12.94 17.20 -1.35
N TYR A 91 12.95 15.88 -1.48
CA TYR A 91 12.59 14.92 -0.44
C TYR A 91 13.77 13.98 -0.16
N ILE A 92 13.78 13.41 1.05
CA ILE A 92 14.70 12.34 1.43
C ILE A 92 13.93 11.22 2.14
N HIS A 93 14.30 9.97 1.84
CA HIS A 93 13.85 8.81 2.60
C HIS A 93 14.72 8.63 3.87
N GLU A 94 14.11 8.41 5.03
CA GLU A 94 14.81 8.21 6.31
C GLU A 94 15.48 6.84 6.42
N SER A 95 14.99 5.83 5.69
CA SER A 95 15.46 4.44 5.74
C SER A 95 16.80 4.24 5.01
N ASP A 96 16.90 4.69 3.76
CA ASP A 96 18.10 4.55 2.92
C ASP A 96 18.91 5.85 2.75
N LEU A 97 18.31 7.03 3.01
CA LEU A 97 18.82 8.37 2.68
C LEU A 97 18.80 8.70 1.18
N GLY A 98 17.91 8.07 0.41
CA GLY A 98 17.65 8.35 -1.00
C GLY A 98 16.99 9.72 -1.20
N LEU A 99 17.58 10.56 -2.06
CA LEU A 99 17.08 11.88 -2.42
C LEU A 99 16.18 11.79 -3.65
N PHE A 100 15.07 12.53 -3.70
CA PHE A 100 14.20 12.61 -4.88
C PHE A 100 13.47 13.96 -4.96
N TRP A 101 12.88 14.24 -6.12
CA TRP A 101 12.24 15.52 -6.41
C TRP A 101 11.14 15.38 -7.48
N ASP A 102 10.27 16.39 -7.59
CA ASP A 102 9.00 16.29 -8.33
C ASP A 102 9.15 15.71 -9.77
N HIS A 103 10.15 16.13 -10.54
CA HIS A 103 10.40 15.65 -11.92
C HIS A 103 11.07 14.26 -12.04
N ASP A 104 11.57 13.66 -10.95
CA ASP A 104 12.03 12.25 -10.98
C ASP A 104 10.83 11.29 -11.15
N THR A 105 9.59 11.75 -10.93
CA THR A 105 8.36 10.99 -11.23
C THR A 105 8.08 10.87 -12.74
N GLU A 106 8.63 11.74 -13.58
CA GLU A 106 8.39 11.76 -15.04
C GLU A 106 9.52 11.08 -15.84
N ASN A 107 10.75 11.04 -15.30
CA ASN A 107 11.96 10.57 -16.01
C ASN A 107 12.49 9.21 -15.53
N ALA A 108 11.80 8.53 -14.60
CA ALA A 108 12.06 7.12 -14.27
C ALA A 108 11.65 6.14 -15.40
N SER A 109 11.10 6.66 -16.50
CA SER A 109 10.52 5.95 -17.63
C SER A 109 11.53 5.28 -18.58
N GLU A 110 12.83 5.63 -18.52
CA GLU A 110 13.85 5.13 -19.47
C GLU A 110 14.68 3.92 -18.99
N LYS A 111 14.29 3.29 -17.87
CA LYS A 111 14.77 1.93 -17.51
C LYS A 111 13.64 0.91 -17.61
N THR A 112 13.38 0.46 -18.84
CA THR A 112 12.47 -0.67 -19.15
C THR A 112 11.15 -0.62 -18.37
N VAL A 113 10.44 0.50 -18.47
CA VAL A 113 9.00 0.49 -18.19
C VAL A 113 8.36 -0.37 -19.28
N ILE A 114 8.00 -1.59 -18.90
CA ILE A 114 6.90 -2.28 -19.56
C ILE A 114 5.69 -1.40 -19.26
N GLU A 115 5.23 -0.63 -20.24
CA GLU A 115 3.96 0.07 -20.09
C GLU A 115 2.90 -0.99 -19.74
N PRO A 116 2.08 -0.77 -18.69
CA PRO A 116 1.01 -1.70 -18.36
C PRO A 116 0.17 -1.86 -19.62
N ASP A 117 -0.03 -3.10 -20.06
CA ASP A 117 -0.81 -3.32 -21.27
C ASP A 117 -2.20 -2.69 -21.11
N SER A 118 -2.83 -2.33 -22.23
CA SER A 118 -4.10 -1.60 -22.18
C SER A 118 -5.21 -2.39 -21.47
N PHE A 119 -5.00 -3.67 -21.17
CA PHE A 119 -5.86 -4.49 -20.33
C PHE A 119 -5.60 -4.21 -18.84
N SER A 120 -4.35 -4.29 -18.37
CA SER A 120 -3.93 -4.06 -16.99
C SER A 120 -4.40 -2.70 -16.46
N GLU A 121 -4.30 -1.64 -17.27
CA GLU A 121 -4.82 -0.32 -16.91
C GLU A 121 -6.35 -0.29 -16.76
N LYS A 122 -7.08 -0.82 -17.75
CA LYS A 122 -8.55 -0.90 -17.72
C LYS A 122 -9.02 -1.72 -16.52
N PHE A 123 -8.32 -2.80 -16.20
CA PHE A 123 -8.62 -3.69 -15.09
C PHE A 123 -8.38 -3.02 -13.74
N MET A 124 -7.23 -2.34 -13.57
CA MET A 124 -6.98 -1.50 -12.39
C MET A 124 -8.07 -0.42 -12.23
N GLN A 125 -8.46 0.27 -13.31
CA GLN A 125 -9.52 1.27 -13.26
C GLN A 125 -10.89 0.68 -12.90
N ALA A 126 -11.23 -0.49 -13.43
CA ALA A 126 -12.45 -1.22 -13.10
C ALA A 126 -12.49 -1.64 -11.62
N VAL A 127 -11.36 -2.13 -11.08
CA VAL A 127 -11.22 -2.46 -9.66
C VAL A 127 -11.34 -1.19 -8.80
N LYS A 128 -10.66 -0.10 -9.14
CA LYS A 128 -10.69 1.17 -8.38
C LYS A 128 -12.08 1.82 -8.30
N ARG A 129 -13.02 1.50 -9.19
CA ARG A 129 -14.42 1.99 -9.12
C ARG A 129 -15.20 1.45 -7.90
N ASN A 130 -14.71 0.38 -7.27
CA ASN A 130 -15.32 -0.17 -6.06
C ASN A 130 -14.79 0.49 -4.77
N VAL A 131 -13.76 1.36 -4.83
CA VAL A 131 -13.18 1.99 -3.63
C VAL A 131 -14.23 2.84 -2.90
N GLY A 132 -14.36 2.61 -1.60
CA GLY A 132 -15.41 3.18 -0.76
C GLY A 132 -16.65 2.29 -0.58
N MET A 133 -16.68 1.08 -1.15
CA MET A 133 -17.67 0.06 -0.80
C MET A 133 -17.33 -0.60 0.54
N GLU A 134 -18.37 -0.99 1.28
CA GLU A 134 -18.24 -1.72 2.55
C GLU A 134 -17.82 -3.18 2.30
N TYR A 135 -17.16 -3.80 3.29
CA TYR A 135 -16.60 -5.15 3.13
C TYR A 135 -17.66 -6.25 2.96
N ASP A 136 -18.87 -6.04 3.48
CA ASP A 136 -20.01 -6.95 3.31
C ASP A 136 -20.64 -6.89 1.91
N GLN A 137 -20.32 -5.85 1.13
CA GLN A 137 -20.73 -5.70 -0.27
C GLN A 137 -19.75 -6.35 -1.24
N VAL A 138 -18.45 -6.25 -0.95
CA VAL A 138 -17.35 -6.73 -1.80
C VAL A 138 -16.18 -7.17 -0.92
N ASN A 139 -15.91 -8.48 -0.82
CA ASN A 139 -14.69 -8.98 -0.17
C ASN A 139 -13.45 -8.91 -1.10
N CYS A 140 -12.26 -9.24 -0.58
CA CYS A 140 -10.99 -9.11 -1.32
C CYS A 140 -10.93 -9.89 -2.64
N TYR A 141 -11.50 -11.11 -2.68
CA TYR A 141 -11.57 -11.89 -3.91
C TYR A 141 -12.67 -11.36 -4.84
N GLU A 142 -13.84 -11.02 -4.30
CA GLU A 142 -14.94 -10.43 -5.07
C GLU A 142 -14.57 -9.11 -5.74
N LEU A 143 -13.68 -8.31 -5.15
CA LEU A 143 -13.14 -7.08 -5.74
C LEU A 143 -12.52 -7.32 -7.13
N ILE A 144 -11.70 -8.37 -7.23
CA ILE A 144 -11.05 -8.82 -8.47
C ILE A 144 -12.11 -9.28 -9.49
N ILE A 145 -13.11 -10.02 -9.01
CA ILE A 145 -14.23 -10.52 -9.82
C ILE A 145 -15.13 -9.37 -10.34
N GLN A 146 -15.38 -8.33 -9.54
CA GLN A 146 -16.14 -7.16 -9.98
C GLN A 146 -15.36 -6.38 -11.05
N GLY A 147 -14.04 -6.25 -10.90
CA GLY A 147 -13.17 -5.69 -11.95
C GLY A 147 -13.31 -6.44 -13.28
N LEU A 148 -13.24 -7.78 -13.25
CA LEU A 148 -13.43 -8.63 -14.43
C LEU A 148 -14.82 -8.49 -15.06
N ARG A 149 -15.88 -8.48 -14.23
CA ARG A 149 -17.27 -8.30 -14.70
C ARG A 149 -17.48 -6.94 -15.37
N GLN A 150 -16.89 -5.88 -14.83
CA GLN A 150 -16.97 -4.53 -15.41
C GLN A 150 -16.26 -4.42 -16.78
N LEU A 151 -15.28 -5.30 -17.05
CA LEU A 151 -14.67 -5.44 -18.38
C LEU A 151 -15.41 -6.44 -19.29
N GLY A 152 -16.55 -6.99 -18.85
CA GLY A 152 -17.38 -7.89 -19.65
C GLY A 152 -17.04 -9.38 -19.55
N TYR A 153 -16.25 -9.83 -18.56
CA TYR A 153 -15.90 -11.24 -18.41
C TYR A 153 -16.91 -12.02 -17.53
N ARG A 154 -17.40 -13.14 -18.05
CA ARG A 154 -18.31 -14.10 -17.41
C ARG A 154 -17.57 -14.88 -16.32
N TYR A 155 -17.65 -14.39 -15.09
CA TYR A 155 -17.11 -15.14 -13.95
C TYR A 155 -17.99 -16.34 -13.57
N GLY A 156 -19.31 -16.16 -13.43
CA GLY A 156 -20.24 -17.22 -13.00
C GLY A 156 -21.17 -17.70 -14.10
N GLY A 157 -21.89 -18.79 -13.85
CA GLY A 157 -22.73 -19.47 -14.85
C GLY A 157 -21.94 -20.44 -15.71
N TYR A 158 -22.65 -21.12 -16.63
CA TYR A 158 -22.06 -22.12 -17.52
C TYR A 158 -21.02 -21.51 -18.47
N GLY A 159 -19.88 -22.18 -18.58
CA GLY A 159 -18.70 -21.70 -19.31
C GLY A 159 -17.96 -20.55 -18.62
N GLY A 160 -18.29 -20.22 -17.37
CA GLY A 160 -17.66 -19.12 -16.64
C GLY A 160 -16.27 -19.45 -16.08
N LEU A 161 -15.48 -18.43 -15.77
CA LEU A 161 -14.16 -18.60 -15.15
C LEU A 161 -14.22 -19.36 -13.81
N LYS A 162 -15.27 -19.15 -13.00
CA LYS A 162 -15.52 -19.90 -11.76
C LYS A 162 -15.62 -21.40 -12.00
N GLU A 163 -16.33 -21.82 -13.05
CA GLU A 163 -16.47 -23.24 -13.41
C GLU A 163 -15.11 -23.83 -13.79
N THR A 164 -14.26 -23.08 -14.51
CA THR A 164 -12.90 -23.53 -14.82
C THR A 164 -12.04 -23.73 -13.57
N LEU A 165 -12.11 -22.80 -12.59
CA LEU A 165 -11.38 -22.92 -11.31
C LEU A 165 -11.89 -24.10 -10.48
N MET A 166 -13.22 -24.32 -10.44
CA MET A 166 -13.85 -25.44 -9.75
C MET A 166 -13.48 -26.78 -10.39
N ASN A 167 -13.46 -26.86 -11.73
CA ASN A 167 -13.05 -28.06 -12.45
C ASN A 167 -11.56 -28.37 -12.23
N MET A 168 -10.68 -27.36 -12.19
CA MET A 168 -9.27 -27.55 -11.88
C MET A 168 -9.04 -28.13 -10.48
N ALA A 169 -9.87 -27.77 -9.48
CA ALA A 169 -9.85 -28.42 -8.17
C ALA A 169 -10.30 -29.89 -8.23
N LEU A 170 -11.39 -30.18 -8.95
CA LEU A 170 -11.92 -31.54 -9.09
C LEU A 170 -10.93 -32.47 -9.82
N GLU A 171 -10.29 -31.99 -10.88
CA GLU A 171 -9.26 -32.72 -11.63
C GLU A 171 -8.02 -33.08 -10.78
N ARG A 172 -7.73 -32.26 -9.76
CA ARG A 172 -6.63 -32.49 -8.80
C ARG A 172 -7.05 -33.27 -7.55
N GLY A 173 -8.33 -33.61 -7.40
CA GLY A 173 -8.87 -34.29 -6.22
C GLY A 173 -8.95 -33.38 -4.97
N GLU A 174 -8.99 -32.07 -5.17
CA GLU A 174 -8.99 -31.05 -4.11
C GLU A 174 -10.41 -30.54 -3.81
N SER A 175 -10.57 -29.78 -2.73
CA SER A 175 -11.84 -29.11 -2.42
C SER A 175 -12.24 -28.13 -3.53
N ILE A 176 -13.51 -28.14 -3.94
CA ILE A 176 -14.01 -27.40 -5.10
C ILE A 176 -13.78 -25.87 -5.06
N ASN A 177 -13.47 -25.32 -3.88
CA ASN A 177 -13.15 -23.92 -3.64
C ASN A 177 -11.65 -23.60 -3.55
N THR A 178 -10.73 -24.58 -3.68
CA THR A 178 -9.27 -24.38 -3.49
C THR A 178 -8.71 -23.28 -4.38
N TYR A 179 -9.12 -23.19 -5.65
CA TYR A 179 -8.64 -22.20 -6.61
C TYR A 179 -9.51 -20.92 -6.69
N LEU A 180 -10.44 -20.71 -5.75
CA LEU A 180 -11.21 -19.46 -5.66
C LEU A 180 -10.41 -18.39 -4.89
N THR A 181 -9.17 -18.18 -5.32
CA THR A 181 -8.19 -17.23 -4.75
C THR A 181 -7.52 -16.42 -5.86
N GLY A 182 -6.73 -15.40 -5.51
CA GLY A 182 -5.93 -14.67 -6.50
C GLY A 182 -4.89 -15.54 -7.19
N GLU A 183 -4.27 -16.48 -6.47
CA GLU A 183 -3.34 -17.46 -7.05
C GLU A 183 -4.02 -18.34 -8.10
N GLY A 184 -5.22 -18.86 -7.82
CA GLY A 184 -5.97 -19.66 -8.79
C GLY A 184 -6.37 -18.88 -10.05
N LEU A 185 -6.71 -17.59 -9.91
CA LEU A 185 -6.95 -16.69 -11.05
C LEU A 185 -5.67 -16.47 -11.87
N ILE A 186 -4.53 -16.24 -11.21
CA ILE A 186 -3.22 -16.08 -11.86
C ILE A 186 -2.77 -17.39 -12.54
N GLU A 187 -3.11 -18.56 -11.99
CA GLU A 187 -2.80 -19.87 -12.58
C GLU A 187 -3.60 -20.13 -13.87
N VAL A 188 -4.93 -19.99 -13.82
CA VAL A 188 -5.81 -20.29 -14.96
C VAL A 188 -5.78 -19.20 -16.04
N SER A 189 -5.69 -17.93 -15.64
CA SER A 189 -5.89 -16.79 -16.53
C SER A 189 -4.76 -15.77 -16.55
N GLY A 190 -3.66 -16.02 -15.84
CA GLY A 190 -2.54 -15.09 -15.75
C GLY A 190 -1.29 -15.44 -16.56
N SER A 191 -0.33 -14.53 -16.53
CA SER A 191 1.03 -14.69 -17.07
C SER A 191 2.06 -13.97 -16.19
N GLY A 192 3.35 -14.30 -16.34
CA GLY A 192 4.44 -13.64 -15.61
C GLY A 192 4.36 -13.82 -14.09
N GLN A 193 4.35 -15.06 -13.62
CA GLN A 193 4.22 -15.35 -12.18
C GLN A 193 5.54 -15.19 -11.44
N TYR A 194 5.56 -14.29 -10.45
CA TYR A 194 6.54 -14.33 -9.36
C TYR A 194 5.88 -15.00 -8.15
N VAL A 195 6.50 -16.05 -7.61
CA VAL A 195 6.03 -16.77 -6.42
C VAL A 195 7.19 -16.96 -5.48
N LYS A 196 7.06 -16.46 -4.25
CA LYS A 196 8.09 -16.60 -3.21
C LYS A 196 7.47 -17.08 -1.91
N LYS A 197 8.02 -18.17 -1.36
CA LYS A 197 7.72 -18.66 -0.01
C LYS A 197 8.82 -18.26 0.95
N MET A 198 8.43 -17.69 2.08
CA MET A 198 9.30 -17.12 3.12
C MET A 198 8.91 -17.70 4.48
N ASN A 199 9.88 -17.80 5.38
CA ASN A 199 9.74 -18.40 6.71
C ASN A 199 10.67 -17.65 7.67
N ASN A 200 10.48 -17.84 8.98
CA ASN A 200 11.44 -17.42 10.02
C ASN A 200 11.71 -15.90 10.07
N PHE A 201 10.66 -15.09 10.09
CA PHE A 201 10.73 -13.65 10.28
C PHE A 201 11.25 -13.29 11.68
N SER A 202 12.18 -12.34 11.75
CA SER A 202 12.87 -11.98 13.01
C SER A 202 13.09 -10.49 13.21
N ASP A 203 13.17 -9.72 12.12
CA ASP A 203 13.30 -8.26 12.10
C ASP A 203 12.28 -7.78 11.06
N TYR A 204 11.06 -7.49 11.50
CA TYR A 204 9.91 -7.38 10.59
C TYR A 204 10.04 -6.24 9.59
N GLU A 205 10.67 -5.15 10.01
CA GLU A 205 10.99 -4.00 9.17
C GLU A 205 12.04 -4.37 8.11
N LYS A 206 13.16 -4.98 8.51
CA LYS A 206 14.20 -5.43 7.57
C LYS A 206 13.71 -6.53 6.62
N ASP A 207 12.96 -7.51 7.14
CA ASP A 207 12.35 -8.59 6.37
C ASP A 207 11.34 -8.01 5.34
N THR A 208 10.61 -6.93 5.70
CA THR A 208 9.73 -6.21 4.77
C THR A 208 10.51 -5.50 3.68
N ASP A 209 11.57 -4.77 4.03
CA ASP A 209 12.40 -4.05 3.05
C ASP A 209 13.07 -5.03 2.07
N GLU A 210 13.54 -6.20 2.53
CA GLU A 210 14.08 -7.25 1.65
C GLU A 210 13.01 -7.78 0.67
N ILE A 211 11.79 -8.07 1.15
CA ILE A 211 10.68 -8.50 0.29
C ILE A 211 10.31 -7.43 -0.72
N PHE A 212 10.18 -6.18 -0.28
CA PHE A 212 9.80 -5.06 -1.14
C PHE A 212 10.83 -4.83 -2.24
N ASN A 213 12.12 -4.83 -1.90
CA ASN A 213 13.20 -4.70 -2.88
C ASN A 213 13.29 -5.91 -3.83
N GLU A 214 12.96 -7.12 -3.40
CA GLU A 214 12.90 -8.31 -4.27
C GLU A 214 11.76 -8.23 -5.29
N ILE A 215 10.58 -7.73 -4.90
CA ILE A 215 9.44 -7.59 -5.82
C ILE A 215 9.47 -6.30 -6.65
N LEU A 216 10.19 -5.26 -6.23
CA LEU A 216 10.28 -3.96 -6.90
C LEU A 216 10.58 -4.02 -8.42
N PRO A 217 11.50 -4.86 -8.94
CA PRO A 217 11.73 -4.99 -10.39
C PRO A 217 10.64 -5.80 -11.12
N HIS A 218 9.68 -6.38 -10.40
CA HIS A 218 8.61 -7.22 -10.93
C HIS A 218 7.22 -6.58 -10.84
N ILE A 219 7.03 -5.56 -9.98
CA ILE A 219 5.73 -4.92 -9.80
C ILE A 219 5.34 -3.94 -10.92
N GLN A 220 4.09 -4.01 -11.33
CA GLN A 220 3.46 -3.17 -12.37
C GLN A 220 2.00 -2.89 -12.03
N PRO A 221 1.42 -1.73 -12.42
CA PRO A 221 0.02 -1.43 -12.18
C PRO A 221 -0.92 -2.46 -12.84
N GLY A 222 -1.96 -2.86 -12.14
CA GLY A 222 -2.96 -3.83 -12.64
C GLY A 222 -2.62 -5.30 -12.39
N GLN A 223 -1.43 -5.62 -11.87
CA GLN A 223 -1.13 -6.97 -11.39
C GLN A 223 -2.00 -7.38 -10.21
N ILE A 224 -2.37 -8.66 -10.15
CA ILE A 224 -2.89 -9.27 -8.94
C ILE A 224 -1.69 -9.59 -8.03
N LEU A 225 -1.75 -9.10 -6.80
CA LEU A 225 -0.90 -9.53 -5.69
C LEU A 225 -1.76 -10.32 -4.70
N SER A 226 -1.27 -11.49 -4.28
CA SER A 226 -1.87 -12.31 -3.24
C SER A 226 -0.86 -12.64 -2.16
N PHE A 227 -1.31 -12.54 -0.92
CA PHE A 227 -0.60 -12.98 0.28
C PHE A 227 -1.32 -14.19 0.86
N SER A 228 -0.58 -15.25 1.16
CA SER A 228 -1.14 -16.50 1.68
C SER A 228 -0.27 -17.09 2.79
N THR A 229 -0.92 -17.46 3.90
CA THR A 229 -0.40 -18.35 4.94
C THR A 229 -1.33 -19.57 5.07
N PRO A 230 -0.94 -20.66 5.73
CA PRO A 230 -1.78 -21.86 5.87
C PRO A 230 -3.15 -21.61 6.50
N SER A 231 -3.33 -20.54 7.28
CA SER A 231 -4.62 -20.21 7.93
C SER A 231 -5.32 -18.98 7.36
N GLN A 232 -4.73 -18.24 6.42
CA GLN A 232 -5.30 -16.99 5.93
C GLN A 232 -4.74 -16.57 4.56
N GLY A 233 -5.60 -16.08 3.67
CA GLY A 233 -5.19 -15.49 2.39
C GLY A 233 -5.86 -14.14 2.16
N HIS A 234 -5.28 -13.33 1.27
CA HIS A 234 -5.80 -12.03 0.86
C HIS A 234 -5.29 -11.67 -0.53
N THR A 235 -6.10 -10.94 -1.30
CA THR A 235 -5.81 -10.60 -2.70
C THR A 235 -6.22 -9.17 -2.99
N GLY A 236 -5.44 -8.50 -3.83
CA GLY A 236 -5.69 -7.13 -4.28
C GLY A 236 -4.91 -6.82 -5.55
N ILE A 237 -4.93 -5.56 -5.96
CA ILE A 237 -4.30 -5.07 -7.19
C ILE A 237 -3.17 -4.10 -6.87
N ILE A 238 -2.01 -4.32 -7.51
CA ILE A 238 -0.91 -3.35 -7.53
C ILE A 238 -1.34 -2.10 -8.29
N SER A 239 -1.01 -0.94 -7.72
CA SER A 239 -1.37 0.36 -8.25
C SER A 239 -0.26 1.38 -7.95
N GLY A 240 -0.33 2.55 -8.59
CA GLY A 240 0.49 3.71 -8.22
C GLY A 240 -0.40 4.89 -7.78
N LYS A 241 0.07 5.65 -6.79
CA LYS A 241 -0.49 6.96 -6.40
C LYS A 241 0.63 7.86 -5.91
N GLU A 242 0.71 9.09 -6.44
CA GLU A 242 1.64 10.13 -5.96
C GLU A 242 3.11 9.66 -5.85
N GLY A 243 3.57 8.88 -6.84
CA GLY A 243 4.93 8.32 -6.90
C GLY A 243 5.19 7.11 -5.99
N MET A 244 4.19 6.63 -5.25
CA MET A 244 4.28 5.45 -4.39
C MET A 244 3.53 4.26 -4.97
N TRP A 245 4.06 3.05 -4.71
CA TRP A 245 3.34 1.80 -4.96
C TRP A 245 2.25 1.58 -3.92
N THR A 246 1.03 1.34 -4.39
CA THR A 246 -0.18 1.16 -3.60
C THR A 246 -0.82 -0.20 -3.87
N TYR A 247 -1.65 -0.64 -2.93
CA TYR A 247 -2.36 -1.91 -2.99
C TYR A 247 -3.86 -1.64 -2.82
N VAL A 248 -4.64 -1.91 -3.87
CA VAL A 248 -6.09 -1.77 -3.85
C VAL A 248 -6.69 -3.11 -3.44
N ASN A 249 -7.29 -3.17 -2.25
CA ASN A 249 -7.85 -4.40 -1.68
C ASN A 249 -9.22 -4.13 -1.04
N SER A 250 -9.86 -5.19 -0.54
CA SER A 250 -11.00 -5.05 0.39
C SER A 250 -10.71 -5.80 1.70
N GLY A 251 -10.61 -5.08 2.81
CA GLY A 251 -10.10 -5.62 4.05
C GLY A 251 -10.40 -4.73 5.25
N ILE A 252 -9.61 -4.88 6.32
CA ILE A 252 -9.49 -3.85 7.36
C ILE A 252 -8.50 -2.82 6.82
N LEU A 253 -8.89 -1.55 6.81
CA LEU A 253 -8.14 -0.48 6.16
C LEU A 253 -7.28 0.26 7.20
N ASP A 254 -6.20 -0.39 7.63
CA ASP A 254 -5.30 0.14 8.66
C ASP A 254 -4.29 1.16 8.08
N HIS A 255 -4.13 1.22 6.74
CA HIS A 255 -3.17 2.09 6.04
C HIS A 255 -3.78 2.85 4.83
N ASP A 256 -5.08 3.19 4.89
CA ASP A 256 -5.80 3.91 3.80
C ASP A 256 -5.21 5.28 3.45
N LEU A 257 -4.85 5.45 2.17
CA LEU A 257 -4.30 6.70 1.62
C LEU A 257 -5.38 7.76 1.27
N ARG A 258 -6.65 7.50 1.61
CA ARG A 258 -7.78 8.44 1.41
C ARG A 258 -8.35 9.01 2.71
N SER A 259 -7.82 8.63 3.87
CA SER A 259 -8.31 9.07 5.19
C SER A 259 -9.82 8.82 5.37
N SER A 260 -10.34 7.74 4.78
CA SER A 260 -11.79 7.49 4.78
C SER A 260 -12.28 7.12 6.18
N ALA A 261 -13.56 7.40 6.45
CA ALA A 261 -14.19 6.99 7.71
C ALA A 261 -14.41 5.46 7.80
N LEU A 262 -14.20 4.74 6.70
CA LEU A 262 -14.41 3.30 6.56
C LEU A 262 -13.20 2.55 7.11
N LYS A 263 -13.35 1.94 8.29
CA LYS A 263 -12.31 1.08 8.87
C LYS A 263 -12.24 -0.30 8.21
N LYS A 264 -13.24 -0.67 7.41
CA LYS A 264 -13.32 -1.97 6.75
C LYS A 264 -14.09 -1.84 5.43
N GLY A 265 -13.50 -2.24 4.32
CA GLY A 265 -14.08 -2.08 3.00
C GLY A 265 -13.03 -2.03 1.91
N VAL A 266 -13.43 -1.58 0.71
CA VAL A 266 -12.53 -1.44 -0.44
C VAL A 266 -11.73 -0.13 -0.32
N GLY A 267 -10.40 -0.24 -0.20
CA GLY A 267 -9.49 0.89 -0.01
C GLY A 267 -8.27 0.84 -0.91
N GLU A 268 -7.42 1.86 -0.80
CA GLU A 268 -6.13 1.92 -1.49
C GLU A 268 -5.04 2.25 -0.45
N GLU A 269 -4.22 1.26 -0.13
CA GLU A 269 -3.27 1.29 0.99
C GLU A 269 -1.82 1.35 0.51
N SER A 270 -0.89 1.67 1.42
CA SER A 270 0.55 1.56 1.16
C SER A 270 0.97 0.09 0.99
N LEU A 271 1.59 -0.26 -0.14
CA LEU A 271 2.01 -1.64 -0.41
C LEU A 271 3.06 -2.13 0.60
N THR A 272 4.04 -1.30 0.95
CA THR A 272 5.09 -1.64 1.93
C THR A 272 4.52 -1.90 3.33
N LEU A 273 3.55 -1.08 3.77
CA LEU A 273 2.91 -1.26 5.08
C LEU A 273 2.01 -2.49 5.12
N GLU A 274 1.40 -2.88 4.00
CA GLU A 274 0.65 -4.14 3.93
C GLU A 274 1.59 -5.36 3.91
N ILE A 275 2.74 -5.33 3.21
CA ILE A 275 3.75 -6.40 3.32
C ILE A 275 4.19 -6.57 4.78
N LEU A 276 4.41 -5.46 5.50
CA LEU A 276 4.73 -5.48 6.93
C LEU A 276 3.63 -6.10 7.80
N ASN A 277 2.35 -5.86 7.48
CA ASN A 277 1.23 -6.55 8.13
C ASN A 277 1.30 -8.07 7.94
N TRP A 278 1.58 -8.54 6.72
CA TRP A 278 1.67 -9.96 6.40
C TRP A 278 2.90 -10.64 7.00
N VAL A 279 4.07 -9.99 7.01
CA VAL A 279 5.27 -10.43 7.73
C VAL A 279 4.95 -10.61 9.22
N ARG A 280 4.34 -9.59 9.86
CA ARG A 280 3.94 -9.65 11.27
C ARG A 280 2.85 -10.69 11.55
N LEU A 281 1.94 -10.94 10.62
CA LEU A 281 0.90 -11.98 10.74
C LEU A 281 1.51 -13.37 10.70
N ALA A 282 2.33 -13.65 9.69
CA ALA A 282 3.02 -14.92 9.51
C ALA A 282 3.96 -15.22 10.69
N ALA A 283 4.74 -14.23 11.13
CA ALA A 283 5.59 -14.33 12.32
C ALA A 283 4.81 -14.70 13.59
N ARG A 284 3.72 -13.97 13.90
CA ARG A 284 2.90 -14.22 15.10
C ARG A 284 2.21 -15.58 15.10
N LYS A 285 1.88 -16.12 13.93
CA LYS A 285 1.28 -17.45 13.76
C LYS A 285 2.34 -18.57 13.64
N ASN A 286 3.63 -18.24 13.55
CA ASN A 286 4.70 -19.16 13.18
C ASN A 286 4.40 -19.94 11.88
N GLU A 287 3.88 -19.20 10.89
CA GLU A 287 3.44 -19.72 9.60
C GLU A 287 4.35 -19.22 8.47
N PRO A 288 4.51 -19.99 7.37
CA PRO A 288 5.14 -19.47 6.16
C PRO A 288 4.26 -18.38 5.53
N LEU A 289 4.88 -17.37 4.96
CA LEU A 289 4.23 -16.43 4.04
C LEU A 289 4.55 -16.82 2.60
N VAL A 290 3.53 -16.91 1.76
CA VAL A 290 3.64 -17.02 0.31
C VAL A 290 3.17 -15.70 -0.29
N LEU A 291 4.00 -15.11 -1.15
CA LEU A 291 3.66 -13.96 -1.97
C LEU A 291 3.59 -14.43 -3.42
N THR A 292 2.44 -14.19 -4.05
CA THR A 292 2.18 -14.51 -5.46
C THR A 292 1.79 -13.24 -6.20
N LEU A 293 2.52 -12.92 -7.27
CA LEU A 293 2.32 -11.76 -8.11
C LEU A 293 2.16 -12.22 -9.56
N GLY A 294 1.19 -11.67 -10.29
CA GLY A 294 1.01 -11.96 -11.71
C GLY A 294 0.04 -11.02 -12.42
N HIS A 295 0.20 -10.90 -13.73
CA HIS A 295 -0.77 -10.22 -14.60
C HIS A 295 -1.86 -11.19 -15.01
N LEU A 296 -3.07 -10.66 -15.28
CA LEU A 296 -4.07 -11.38 -16.05
C LEU A 296 -3.78 -11.24 -17.55
N ASP A 297 -3.88 -12.34 -18.29
CA ASP A 297 -3.66 -12.42 -19.73
C ASP A 297 -5.00 -12.32 -20.46
N GLU A 298 -5.25 -11.19 -21.15
CA GLU A 298 -6.49 -10.94 -21.89
C GLU A 298 -6.82 -12.06 -22.88
N LYS A 299 -5.81 -12.69 -23.51
CA LYS A 299 -6.03 -13.78 -24.49
C LYS A 299 -6.53 -15.06 -23.81
N LYS A 300 -6.10 -15.33 -22.58
CA LYS A 300 -6.63 -16.44 -21.76
C LYS A 300 -8.04 -16.15 -21.24
N LEU A 301 -8.38 -14.87 -21.07
CA LEU A 301 -9.69 -14.41 -20.62
C LEU A 301 -10.73 -14.32 -21.75
N GLU A 302 -10.33 -14.17 -23.02
CA GLU A 302 -11.23 -13.95 -24.16
C GLU A 302 -12.34 -15.02 -24.27
N LYS A 303 -12.05 -16.29 -23.93
CA LYS A 303 -13.05 -17.37 -23.90
C LYS A 303 -14.18 -17.19 -22.88
N TYR A 304 -14.05 -16.27 -21.93
CA TYR A 304 -15.08 -15.93 -20.95
C TYR A 304 -15.80 -14.61 -21.27
N LYS A 305 -15.45 -13.92 -22.36
CA LYS A 305 -15.99 -12.60 -22.68
C LYS A 305 -17.47 -12.72 -23.03
N ILE A 306 -18.32 -11.94 -22.38
CA ILE A 306 -19.75 -11.88 -22.66
C ILE A 306 -19.92 -11.13 -23.97
N VAL A 307 -20.38 -11.84 -24.99
CA VAL A 307 -20.65 -11.23 -26.30
C VAL A 307 -22.06 -10.63 -26.29
N PRO A 308 -22.31 -9.39 -26.78
CA PRO A 308 -23.56 -8.66 -26.53
C PRO A 308 -24.87 -9.28 -27.04
N TRP A 309 -24.83 -10.41 -27.76
CA TRP A 309 -26.00 -11.15 -28.23
C TRP A 309 -26.32 -12.41 -27.39
N GLU A 310 -25.58 -12.66 -26.30
CA GLU A 310 -25.82 -13.77 -25.36
C GLU A 310 -26.34 -13.31 -23.97
N ALA A 311 -26.74 -12.04 -23.84
CA ALA A 311 -27.21 -11.43 -22.59
C ALA A 311 -28.65 -10.91 -22.73
#